data_AF-A0A9W9BVV0-F1
#
_entry.id   AF-A0A9W9BVV0-F1
#
_cell.length_a   1.000
_cell.length_b   1.000
_cell.length_c   1.000
_cell.angle_alpha   90.00
_cell.angle_beta   90.00
_cell.angle_gamma   90.00
#
_symmetry.space_group_name_H-M   'P 1'
#
loop_
_entity.id
_entity.type
_entity.pdbx_description
1 polymer ?
#
loop_
_entity_poly.entity_id
_entity_poly.type
_entity_poly.pdbx_seq_one_letter_code
_entity_poly.pdbx_strand_id
1 'polypeptide(L)'
;MTLTLSKFAVRGGGHMPIPGYNGIDSNGILLSASNLTTLALSSDKSIVSVGPGNRWGDVYTYLAPSNLAAVGGRVGHVGVPGLLLGGGISFYSSQHGFASDNIVKYQVTFPSANVTVYAATKFYDSLTDSPRAFENFTAPQLPPVADSYALQPLADYIAATDALQPNGLRQVFRTLSSVVDREAIQETHDTFVSQVSSKLATVAGLQASITFQPVTKSFLQKSVDSGGNPQGVDILRAPFFWQVLNFTWNLASDDSTVQAAADVITADINRILAKKSYSATYLYMNDAGKGQRVFQSYPAANLRKLKLIRAKYDPLKIYTNLLVGGWKVADA
;
A
#
# COMPACT_ATOMS: atom_id res chain seq x y z
N MET A 1 11.52 10.88 0.17
CA MET A 1 11.04 11.44 1.44
C MET A 1 12.23 11.47 2.38
N THR A 2 13.02 12.54 2.33
CA THR A 2 14.18 12.68 3.22
C THR A 2 13.63 12.75 4.63
N LEU A 3 14.07 11.85 5.52
CA LEU A 3 13.94 12.08 6.96
C LEU A 3 14.77 13.32 7.25
N THR A 4 14.15 14.48 7.10
CA THR A 4 14.71 15.71 7.60
C THR A 4 14.74 15.54 9.11
N LEU A 5 15.92 15.55 9.74
CA LEU A 5 16.05 15.62 11.20
C LEU A 5 15.50 16.95 11.78
N SER A 6 14.76 17.70 10.98
CA SER A 6 14.07 18.92 11.33
C SER A 6 13.02 18.63 12.39
N LYS A 7 13.11 19.38 13.49
CA LYS A 7 12.07 19.41 14.51
C LYS A 7 10.78 19.95 13.88
N PHE A 8 9.63 19.46 14.32
CA PHE A 8 8.33 19.96 13.89
C PHE A 8 7.40 20.19 15.08
N ALA A 9 6.44 21.10 14.90
CA ALA A 9 5.32 21.32 15.81
C ALA A 9 4.01 21.29 15.04
N VAL A 10 2.90 20.98 15.73
CA VAL A 10 1.55 20.97 15.15
C VAL A 10 0.70 22.02 15.86
N ARG A 11 -0.03 22.83 15.08
CA ARG A 11 -0.91 23.88 15.62
C ARG A 11 -2.33 23.74 15.07
N GLY A 12 -3.27 23.47 15.98
CA GLY A 12 -4.71 23.67 15.75
C GLY A 12 -5.08 25.16 15.89
N GLY A 13 -5.90 25.50 16.90
CA GLY A 13 -6.29 26.90 17.16
C GLY A 13 -5.27 27.77 17.91
N GLY A 14 -4.15 27.20 18.37
CA GLY A 14 -3.03 27.95 18.96
C GLY A 14 -3.24 28.47 20.39
N HIS A 15 -4.15 27.87 21.18
CA HIS A 15 -4.54 28.41 22.49
C HIS A 15 -3.61 28.08 23.67
N MET A 16 -2.69 27.13 23.52
CA MET A 16 -1.79 26.72 24.61
C MET A 16 -0.86 27.89 25.01
N PRO A 17 -0.90 28.38 26.26
CA PRO A 17 -0.13 29.57 26.67
C PRO A 17 1.35 29.26 26.95
N ILE A 18 1.72 27.98 27.01
CA ILE A 18 3.10 27.56 27.27
C ILE A 18 3.94 27.83 26.01
N PRO A 19 5.03 28.62 26.11
CA PRO A 19 5.91 28.89 24.97
C PRO A 19 6.41 27.60 24.31
N GLY A 20 6.30 27.54 22.98
CA GLY A 20 6.77 26.39 22.18
C GLY A 20 5.81 25.19 22.10
N TYR A 21 4.64 25.22 22.74
CA TYR A 21 3.71 24.07 22.72
C TYR A 21 2.69 24.12 21.57
N ASN A 22 2.57 25.26 20.91
CA ASN A 22 1.70 25.52 19.77
C ASN A 22 2.46 26.16 18.60
N GLY A 23 3.79 26.12 18.64
CA GLY A 23 4.69 26.78 17.71
C GLY A 23 6.08 26.18 17.80
N ILE A 24 6.96 26.57 16.90
CA ILE A 24 8.36 26.16 16.87
C ILE A 24 9.21 27.36 16.50
N ASP A 25 10.49 27.34 16.88
CA ASP A 25 11.43 28.39 16.51
C ASP A 25 11.71 28.40 14.99
N SER A 26 12.57 29.32 14.55
CA SER A 26 12.94 29.48 13.14
C SER A 26 13.66 28.26 12.54
N ASN A 27 14.02 27.26 13.33
CA ASN A 27 14.80 26.10 12.91
C ASN A 27 13.94 24.84 12.71
N GLY A 28 12.62 24.97 12.75
CA GLY A 28 11.69 23.85 12.60
C GLY A 28 10.51 24.11 11.66
N ILE A 29 9.70 23.07 11.46
CA ILE A 29 8.52 23.12 10.59
C ILE A 29 7.26 23.21 11.45
N LEU A 30 6.44 24.24 11.23
CA LEU A 30 5.12 24.34 11.84
C LEU A 30 4.04 23.78 10.92
N LEU A 31 3.46 22.65 11.28
CA LEU A 31 2.28 22.08 10.63
C LEU A 31 1.03 22.80 11.17
N SER A 32 0.60 23.85 10.47
CA SER A 32 -0.57 24.64 10.85
C SER A 32 -1.85 24.09 10.22
N ALA A 33 -2.83 23.72 11.03
CA ALA A 33 -4.12 23.21 10.59
C ALA A 33 -5.13 24.31 10.23
N SER A 34 -4.72 25.59 10.24
CA SER A 34 -5.61 26.76 10.21
C SER A 34 -6.57 26.83 9.03
N ASN A 35 -6.24 26.20 7.89
CA ASN A 35 -7.09 26.17 6.69
C ASN A 35 -7.96 24.91 6.59
N LEU A 36 -7.86 23.98 7.53
CA LEU A 36 -8.68 22.77 7.59
C LEU A 36 -9.94 23.06 8.42
N THR A 37 -10.84 23.87 7.87
CA THR A 37 -11.98 24.48 8.58
C THR A 37 -13.33 23.80 8.32
N THR A 38 -13.34 22.55 7.87
CA THR A 38 -14.57 21.79 7.61
C THR A 38 -15.55 21.83 8.80
N LEU A 39 -16.81 22.12 8.54
CA LEU A 39 -17.93 21.97 9.48
C LEU A 39 -19.10 21.34 8.71
N ALA A 40 -19.48 20.12 9.10
CA ALA A 40 -20.56 19.39 8.44
C ALA A 40 -21.39 18.61 9.46
N LEU A 41 -22.67 18.95 9.57
CA LEU A 41 -23.64 18.22 10.38
C LEU A 41 -24.23 17.06 9.56
N SER A 42 -24.33 15.87 10.17
CA SER A 42 -24.99 14.71 9.56
C SER A 42 -26.47 14.97 9.32
N SER A 43 -27.08 14.26 8.35
CA SER A 43 -28.48 14.46 7.97
C SER A 43 -29.47 14.18 9.11
N ASP A 44 -29.14 13.22 9.97
CA ASP A 44 -29.88 12.88 11.20
C ASP A 44 -29.53 13.78 12.39
N LYS A 45 -28.60 14.73 12.19
CA LYS A 45 -28.12 15.70 13.19
C LYS A 45 -27.44 15.10 14.42
N SER A 46 -27.04 13.83 14.38
CA SER A 46 -26.39 13.16 15.51
C SER A 46 -24.88 13.44 15.61
N ILE A 47 -24.23 13.82 14.51
CA ILE A 47 -22.77 13.97 14.44
C ILE A 47 -22.40 15.27 13.70
N VAL A 48 -21.49 16.05 14.27
CA VAL A 48 -20.81 17.15 13.58
C VAL A 48 -19.37 16.76 13.25
N SER A 49 -19.01 16.82 11.97
CA SER A 49 -17.64 16.68 11.52
C SER A 49 -16.95 18.03 11.58
N VAL A 50 -15.83 18.10 12.31
CA VAL A 50 -15.11 19.36 12.59
C VAL A 50 -13.65 19.24 12.18
N GLY A 51 -13.23 20.11 11.27
CA GLY A 51 -11.85 20.22 10.83
C GLY A 51 -10.95 20.80 11.93
N PRO A 52 -9.66 20.40 11.99
CA PRO A 52 -8.74 20.76 13.07
C PRO A 52 -8.33 22.25 13.11
N GLY A 53 -8.68 23.01 12.08
CA GLY A 53 -8.47 24.46 12.03
C GLY A 53 -9.49 25.28 12.82
N ASN A 54 -10.63 24.68 13.17
CA ASN A 54 -11.72 25.40 13.85
C ASN A 54 -11.43 25.70 15.32
N ARG A 55 -12.07 26.76 15.82
CA ARG A 55 -12.20 27.07 17.25
C ARG A 55 -13.62 26.78 17.73
N TRP A 56 -13.81 26.61 19.04
CA TRP A 56 -15.12 26.24 19.58
C TRP A 56 -16.22 27.27 19.31
N GLY A 57 -15.88 28.55 19.19
CA GLY A 57 -16.83 29.59 18.79
C GLY A 57 -17.39 29.36 17.39
N ASP A 58 -16.56 28.91 16.44
CA ASP A 58 -16.96 28.61 15.07
C ASP A 58 -17.93 27.42 15.05
N VAL A 59 -17.61 26.37 15.82
CA VAL A 59 -18.44 25.17 15.95
C VAL A 59 -19.82 25.51 16.53
N TYR A 60 -19.88 26.29 17.62
CA TYR A 60 -21.16 26.66 18.23
C TYR A 60 -21.98 27.59 17.32
N THR A 61 -21.34 28.53 16.63
CA THR A 61 -22.02 29.42 15.67
C THR A 61 -22.63 28.62 14.52
N TYR A 62 -21.92 27.61 14.03
CA TYR A 62 -22.41 26.71 12.99
C TYR A 62 -23.60 25.85 13.44
N LEU A 63 -23.59 25.36 14.69
CA LEU A 63 -24.64 24.50 15.22
C LEU A 63 -25.89 25.26 15.70
N ALA A 64 -25.75 26.54 16.06
CA ALA A 64 -26.82 27.34 16.65
C ALA A 64 -28.13 27.37 15.80
N PRO A 65 -28.09 27.55 14.46
CA PRO A 65 -29.31 27.51 13.64
C PRO A 65 -30.04 26.15 13.66
N SER A 66 -29.34 25.08 14.02
CA SER A 66 -29.92 23.74 14.17
C SER A 66 -30.43 23.45 15.57
N ASN A 67 -30.35 24.41 16.50
CA ASN A 67 -30.67 24.26 17.92
C ASN A 67 -29.87 23.13 18.60
N LEU A 68 -28.57 23.04 18.26
CA LEU A 68 -27.65 22.03 18.79
C LEU A 68 -26.42 22.69 19.40
N ALA A 69 -25.78 21.97 20.33
CA ALA A 69 -24.47 22.28 20.84
C ALA A 69 -23.66 20.99 20.95
N ALA A 70 -22.35 21.09 20.70
CA ALA A 70 -21.42 19.99 20.96
C ALA A 70 -20.85 20.09 22.37
N VAL A 71 -20.50 18.95 22.99
CA VAL A 71 -19.74 18.93 24.23
C VAL A 71 -18.32 19.40 23.91
N GLY A 72 -18.04 20.67 24.18
CA GLY A 72 -16.80 21.33 23.74
C GLY A 72 -16.27 22.38 24.69
N GLY A 73 -15.29 23.14 24.22
CA GLY A 73 -14.62 24.18 25.00
C GLY A 73 -15.55 25.29 25.50
N ARG A 74 -15.31 25.74 26.73
CA ARG A 74 -16.07 26.84 27.36
C ARG A 74 -15.70 28.22 26.82
N VAL A 75 -14.54 28.32 26.15
CA VAL A 75 -13.97 29.57 25.66
C VAL A 75 -13.88 29.49 24.13
N GLY A 76 -14.56 30.40 23.44
CA GLY A 76 -14.77 30.31 21.99
C GLY A 76 -13.50 30.32 21.14
N HIS A 77 -12.41 30.93 21.61
CA HIS A 77 -11.15 30.99 20.87
C HIS A 77 -10.23 29.77 21.09
N VAL A 78 -10.64 28.80 21.93
CA VAL A 78 -9.91 27.54 22.12
C VAL A 78 -10.00 26.70 20.84
N GLY A 79 -8.86 26.21 20.38
CA GLY A 79 -8.79 25.31 19.22
C GLY A 79 -9.38 23.94 19.54
N VAL A 80 -10.16 23.41 18.60
CA VAL A 80 -10.83 22.10 18.74
C VAL A 80 -9.87 20.94 19.03
N PRO A 81 -8.83 20.67 18.23
CA PRO A 81 -8.06 19.42 18.38
C PRO A 81 -7.28 19.36 19.70
N GLY A 82 -6.68 20.47 20.14
CA GLY A 82 -5.92 20.49 21.39
C GLY A 82 -6.78 20.23 22.62
N LEU A 83 -8.04 20.72 22.63
CA LEU A 83 -8.97 20.48 23.72
C LEU A 83 -9.45 19.02 23.73
N LEU A 84 -9.82 18.48 22.58
CA LEU A 84 -10.34 17.12 22.45
C LEU A 84 -9.27 16.05 22.79
N LEU A 85 -8.02 16.27 22.36
CA LEU A 85 -6.91 15.36 22.67
C LEU A 85 -6.49 15.40 24.15
N GLY A 86 -6.82 16.47 24.87
CA GLY A 86 -6.55 16.63 26.30
C GLY A 86 -7.73 16.27 27.21
N GLY A 87 -8.77 15.62 26.69
CA GLY A 87 -10.02 15.34 27.40
C GLY A 87 -11.06 16.43 27.14
N GLY A 88 -10.85 17.61 27.71
CA GLY A 88 -11.64 18.81 27.40
C GLY A 88 -12.90 18.98 28.25
N ILE A 89 -12.90 20.02 29.09
CA ILE A 89 -14.02 20.34 29.98
C ILE A 89 -15.02 21.25 29.28
N SER A 90 -16.29 20.86 29.32
CA SER A 90 -17.43 21.57 28.77
C SER A 90 -18.38 22.08 29.85
N PHE A 91 -19.28 23.01 29.48
CA PHE A 91 -20.43 23.36 30.30
C PHE A 91 -21.37 22.16 30.51
N TYR A 92 -21.34 21.19 29.58
CA TYR A 92 -22.19 20.00 29.61
C TYR A 92 -21.51 18.77 30.24
N SER A 93 -20.30 18.92 30.78
CA SER A 93 -19.53 17.75 31.23
C SER A 93 -20.14 16.99 32.40
N SER A 94 -20.98 17.63 33.22
CA SER A 94 -21.72 16.95 34.28
C SER A 94 -22.79 15.98 33.77
N GLN A 95 -23.24 16.15 32.51
CA GLN A 95 -24.28 15.32 31.88
C GLN A 95 -23.71 14.37 30.83
N HIS A 96 -22.63 14.77 30.15
CA HIS A 96 -22.12 14.07 28.97
C HIS A 96 -20.62 13.72 29.05
N GLY A 97 -19.98 13.91 30.21
CA GLY A 97 -18.55 13.58 30.38
C GLY A 97 -17.60 14.59 29.72
N PHE A 98 -16.35 14.20 29.52
CA PHE A 98 -15.39 15.05 28.81
C PHE A 98 -15.77 15.17 27.33
N ALA A 99 -15.33 16.25 26.69
CA ALA A 99 -15.52 16.44 25.25
C ALA A 99 -14.94 15.26 24.43
N SER A 100 -13.84 14.67 24.90
CA SER A 100 -13.23 13.47 24.33
C SER A 100 -14.13 12.24 24.35
N ASP A 101 -15.01 12.11 25.35
CA ASP A 101 -15.88 10.95 25.53
C ASP A 101 -17.00 10.92 24.46
N ASN A 102 -17.20 12.05 23.78
CA ASN A 102 -18.25 12.25 22.78
C ASN A 102 -17.72 12.13 21.34
N ILE A 103 -16.50 11.62 21.15
CA ILE A 103 -15.87 11.50 19.84
C ILE A 103 -16.21 10.14 19.21
N VAL A 104 -16.83 10.19 18.04
CA VAL A 104 -17.17 8.98 17.27
C VAL A 104 -15.97 8.46 16.48
N LYS A 105 -15.21 9.34 15.84
CA LYS A 105 -14.07 8.97 14.98
C LYS A 105 -13.07 10.11 14.85
N TYR A 106 -11.79 9.76 14.79
CA TYR A 106 -10.72 10.65 14.33
C TYR A 106 -10.27 10.28 12.91
N GLN A 107 -9.89 11.28 12.13
CA GLN A 107 -9.04 11.12 10.96
C GLN A 107 -7.64 11.60 11.34
N VAL A 108 -6.66 10.70 11.35
CA VAL A 108 -5.28 10.98 11.80
C VAL A 108 -4.27 10.62 10.72
N THR A 109 -3.17 11.35 10.70
CA THR A 109 -1.98 11.02 9.89
C THR A 109 -0.90 10.52 10.83
N PHE A 110 -0.31 9.36 10.54
CA PHE A 110 0.78 8.79 11.31
C PHE A 110 2.14 9.24 10.74
N PRO A 111 3.16 9.48 11.59
CA PRO A 111 4.53 9.61 11.12
C PRO A 111 4.97 8.27 10.51
N SER A 112 5.12 8.23 9.18
CA SER A 112 5.48 7.01 8.45
C SER A 112 6.99 6.94 8.21
N ALA A 113 7.74 6.50 9.22
CA ALA A 113 9.05 5.91 9.00
C ALA A 113 9.02 4.49 9.57
N ASN A 114 9.44 3.50 8.78
CA ASN A 114 9.55 2.09 9.18
C ASN A 114 8.24 1.41 9.62
N VAL A 115 7.08 1.83 9.11
CA VAL A 115 5.82 1.12 9.35
C VAL A 115 5.68 -0.01 8.32
N THR A 116 5.45 -1.23 8.80
CA THR A 116 5.01 -2.36 7.96
C THR A 116 3.50 -2.41 7.99
N VAL A 117 2.86 -2.31 6.82
CA VAL A 117 1.40 -2.43 6.67
C VAL A 117 1.10 -3.71 5.91
N TYR A 118 0.11 -4.46 6.39
CA TYR A 118 -0.45 -5.60 5.68
C TYR A 118 -1.74 -5.18 5.01
N ALA A 119 -1.85 -5.43 3.71
CA ALA A 119 -3.04 -5.16 2.92
C ALA A 119 -3.49 -6.43 2.21
N ALA A 120 -4.79 -6.61 2.10
CA ALA A 120 -5.39 -7.68 1.32
C ALA A 120 -6.30 -7.06 0.25
N THR A 121 -6.02 -7.37 -1.01
CA THR A 121 -6.86 -6.93 -2.13
C THR A 121 -7.77 -8.06 -2.54
N LYS A 122 -9.08 -7.84 -2.40
CA LYS A 122 -10.13 -8.82 -2.68
C LYS A 122 -10.76 -8.51 -4.05
N PHE A 123 -10.62 -9.42 -5.00
CA PHE A 123 -11.26 -9.32 -6.31
C PHE A 123 -12.17 -10.52 -6.56
N TYR A 124 -13.44 -10.25 -6.80
CA TYR A 124 -14.40 -11.27 -7.19
C TYR A 124 -15.42 -10.65 -8.14
N ASP A 125 -15.60 -11.28 -9.29
CA ASP A 125 -16.68 -10.92 -10.21
C ASP A 125 -18.00 -11.38 -9.57
N SER A 126 -18.78 -10.43 -9.07
CA SER A 126 -19.98 -10.68 -8.30
C SER A 126 -21.09 -9.74 -8.69
N LEU A 127 -22.32 -10.22 -8.52
CA LEU A 127 -23.51 -9.37 -8.50
C LEU A 127 -23.85 -8.88 -7.07
N THR A 128 -23.05 -9.26 -6.06
CA THR A 128 -23.29 -8.96 -4.64
C THR A 128 -22.00 -8.46 -3.97
N ASP A 129 -22.15 -7.73 -2.86
CA ASP A 129 -21.04 -7.13 -2.11
C ASP A 129 -20.41 -8.07 -1.06
N SER A 130 -20.90 -9.31 -0.91
CA SER A 130 -20.51 -10.22 0.18
C SER A 130 -20.34 -11.67 -0.31
N PRO A 131 -19.40 -11.96 -1.22
CA PRO A 131 -19.19 -13.32 -1.70
C PRO A 131 -18.61 -14.20 -0.59
N ARG A 132 -19.19 -15.39 -0.40
CA ARG A 132 -18.76 -16.39 0.59
C ARG A 132 -17.26 -16.74 0.51
N ALA A 133 -16.66 -16.59 -0.68
CA ALA A 133 -15.24 -16.82 -0.90
C ALA A 133 -14.31 -15.94 -0.02
N PHE A 134 -14.81 -14.82 0.52
CA PHE A 134 -14.04 -13.91 1.36
C PHE A 134 -14.33 -14.00 2.85
N GLU A 135 -15.19 -14.92 3.32
CA GLU A 135 -15.52 -15.05 4.76
C GLU A 135 -14.25 -15.23 5.63
N ASN A 136 -13.24 -15.93 5.12
CA ASN A 136 -11.95 -16.13 5.83
C ASN A 136 -11.02 -14.91 5.80
N PHE A 137 -11.35 -13.88 5.01
CA PHE A 137 -10.58 -12.64 4.87
C PHE A 137 -11.32 -11.42 5.45
N THR A 138 -12.44 -11.64 6.12
CA THR A 138 -13.23 -10.62 6.80
C THR A 138 -13.16 -10.78 8.31
N ALA A 139 -13.71 -9.82 9.06
CA ALA A 139 -13.88 -9.98 10.50
C ALA A 139 -14.80 -11.19 10.80
N PRO A 140 -14.52 -11.98 11.85
CA PRO A 140 -13.49 -11.78 12.87
C PRO A 140 -12.07 -12.31 12.54
N GLN A 141 -11.87 -13.03 11.43
CA GLN A 141 -10.60 -13.70 11.09
C GLN A 141 -9.49 -12.71 10.77
N LEU A 142 -9.80 -11.69 9.95
CA LEU A 142 -8.90 -10.58 9.62
C LEU A 142 -9.65 -9.25 9.81
N PRO A 143 -9.66 -8.68 11.04
CA PRO A 143 -10.28 -7.40 11.30
C PRO A 143 -9.48 -6.26 10.65
N PRO A 144 -10.02 -5.51 9.68
CA PRO A 144 -9.30 -4.43 9.04
C PRO A 144 -9.27 -3.17 9.91
N VAL A 145 -8.14 -2.45 9.92
CA VAL A 145 -8.06 -1.10 10.50
C VAL A 145 -8.74 -0.07 9.59
N ALA A 146 -8.75 -0.33 8.28
CA ALA A 146 -9.51 0.40 7.27
C ALA A 146 -9.96 -0.59 6.18
N ASP A 147 -11.21 -0.49 5.74
CA ASP A 147 -11.76 -1.31 4.66
C ASP A 147 -12.43 -0.40 3.62
N SER A 148 -12.08 -0.62 2.35
CA SER A 148 -12.66 0.05 1.19
C SER A 148 -13.34 -0.96 0.25
N TYR A 149 -13.53 -2.21 0.70
CA TYR A 149 -14.18 -3.23 -0.09
C TYR A 149 -15.63 -2.86 -0.36
N ALA A 150 -15.97 -2.78 -1.65
CA ALA A 150 -17.30 -2.44 -2.13
C ALA A 150 -17.52 -3.07 -3.50
N LEU A 151 -18.78 -3.40 -3.80
CA LEU A 151 -19.21 -3.72 -5.15
C LEU A 151 -19.16 -2.45 -6.01
N GLN A 152 -18.29 -2.42 -7.01
CA GLN A 152 -18.09 -1.26 -7.87
C GLN A 152 -17.61 -1.69 -9.27
N PRO A 153 -17.82 -0.87 -10.30
CA PRO A 153 -17.21 -1.07 -11.61
C PRO A 153 -15.69 -1.17 -11.51
N LEU A 154 -15.08 -2.05 -12.32
CA LEU A 154 -13.62 -2.19 -12.36
C LEU A 154 -12.92 -0.86 -12.67
N ALA A 155 -13.51 -0.01 -13.51
CA ALA A 155 -12.95 1.28 -13.87
C ALA A 155 -12.75 2.21 -12.65
N ASP A 156 -13.73 2.23 -11.74
CA ASP A 156 -13.67 3.07 -10.53
C ASP A 156 -12.60 2.56 -9.57
N TYR A 157 -12.50 1.23 -9.41
CA TYR A 157 -11.45 0.60 -8.64
C TYR A 157 -10.05 0.96 -9.18
N ILE A 158 -9.85 0.84 -10.51
CA ILE A 158 -8.57 1.16 -11.15
C ILE A 158 -8.21 2.63 -10.95
N ALA A 159 -9.16 3.55 -11.16
CA ALA A 159 -8.95 4.98 -10.94
C ALA A 159 -8.53 5.29 -9.49
N ALA A 160 -9.14 4.61 -8.50
CA ALA A 160 -8.77 4.76 -7.10
C ALA A 160 -7.37 4.20 -6.79
N THR A 161 -6.98 3.07 -7.39
CA THR A 161 -5.65 2.46 -7.16
C THR A 161 -4.51 3.16 -7.88
N ASP A 162 -4.76 3.73 -9.06
CA ASP A 162 -3.74 4.48 -9.82
C ASP A 162 -3.23 5.69 -9.02
N ALA A 163 -4.11 6.32 -8.23
CA ALA A 163 -3.73 7.41 -7.33
C ALA A 163 -2.71 7.00 -6.25
N LEU A 164 -2.62 5.71 -5.93
CA LEU A 164 -1.65 5.16 -4.97
C LEU A 164 -0.28 4.89 -5.60
N GLN A 165 -0.18 4.91 -6.93
CA GLN A 165 1.02 4.61 -7.69
C GLN A 165 1.39 5.78 -8.61
N PRO A 166 1.81 6.93 -8.05
CA PRO A 166 2.09 8.12 -8.84
C PRO A 166 3.26 7.89 -9.82
N ASN A 167 3.08 8.39 -11.04
CA ASN A 167 4.12 8.40 -12.05
C ASN A 167 5.33 9.27 -11.64
N GLY A 168 6.49 8.98 -12.22
CA GLY A 168 7.72 9.79 -12.06
C GLY A 168 8.64 9.36 -10.93
N LEU A 169 8.28 8.31 -10.19
CA LEU A 169 9.16 7.68 -9.21
C LEU A 169 10.10 6.65 -9.85
N ARG A 170 11.20 6.35 -9.16
CA ARG A 170 12.16 5.33 -9.57
C ARG A 170 11.68 3.99 -9.03
N GLN A 171 11.73 2.94 -9.85
CA GLN A 171 11.18 1.63 -9.47
C GLN A 171 12.06 0.48 -9.92
N VAL A 172 12.04 -0.59 -9.14
CA VAL A 172 12.57 -1.89 -9.53
C VAL A 172 11.66 -3.00 -9.03
N PHE A 173 11.28 -3.90 -9.94
CA PHE A 173 10.57 -5.13 -9.61
C PHE A 173 11.53 -6.33 -9.63
N ARG A 174 11.21 -7.31 -8.79
CA ARG A 174 11.77 -8.65 -8.84
C ARG A 174 10.62 -9.64 -8.66
N THR A 175 10.53 -10.62 -9.56
CA THR A 175 9.49 -11.65 -9.49
C THR A 175 10.07 -12.99 -9.04
N LEU A 176 9.31 -13.72 -8.22
CA LEU A 176 9.60 -15.09 -7.83
C LEU A 176 8.31 -15.89 -7.91
N SER A 177 8.41 -17.22 -7.88
CA SER A 177 7.24 -18.08 -7.78
C SER A 177 7.50 -19.22 -6.80
N SER A 178 6.46 -19.58 -6.04
CA SER A 178 6.50 -20.71 -5.10
C SER A 178 5.20 -21.48 -5.13
N VAL A 179 5.20 -22.74 -4.68
CA VAL A 179 3.97 -23.40 -4.24
C VAL A 179 3.36 -22.64 -3.04
N VAL A 180 2.06 -22.80 -2.82
CA VAL A 180 1.40 -22.25 -1.64
C VAL A 180 1.76 -23.10 -0.43
N ASP A 181 2.57 -22.54 0.47
CA ASP A 181 2.96 -23.16 1.72
C ASP A 181 3.12 -22.08 2.81
N ARG A 182 2.64 -22.35 4.03
CA ARG A 182 2.64 -21.38 5.14
C ARG A 182 4.07 -21.00 5.55
N GLU A 183 4.96 -21.98 5.65
CA GLU A 183 6.34 -21.76 6.07
C GLU A 183 7.11 -20.99 5.00
N ALA A 184 6.90 -21.34 3.72
CA ALA A 184 7.47 -20.60 2.60
C ALA A 184 7.08 -19.11 2.61
N ILE A 185 5.80 -18.79 2.88
CA ILE A 185 5.33 -17.40 2.99
C ILE A 185 6.01 -16.70 4.17
N GLN A 186 6.03 -17.33 5.35
CA GLN A 186 6.61 -16.75 6.56
C GLN A 186 8.10 -16.43 6.37
N GLU A 187 8.89 -17.37 5.85
CA GLU A 187 10.33 -17.16 5.65
C GLU A 187 10.61 -16.11 4.58
N THR A 188 9.82 -16.10 3.50
CA THR A 188 9.91 -15.07 2.44
C THR A 188 9.59 -13.69 3.01
N HIS A 189 8.49 -13.58 3.77
CA HIS A 189 8.06 -12.37 4.44
C HIS A 189 9.12 -11.84 5.41
N ASP A 190 9.58 -12.66 6.35
CA ASP A 190 10.50 -12.24 7.40
C ASP A 190 11.86 -11.85 6.82
N THR A 191 12.31 -12.59 5.79
CA THR A 191 13.53 -12.24 5.05
C THR A 191 13.37 -10.90 4.34
N PHE A 192 12.26 -10.68 3.64
CA PHE A 192 12.01 -9.43 2.94
C PHE A 192 11.98 -8.24 3.90
N VAL A 193 11.14 -8.30 4.95
CA VAL A 193 10.99 -7.20 5.93
C VAL A 193 12.31 -6.92 6.64
N SER A 194 12.97 -7.95 7.16
CA SER A 194 14.25 -7.80 7.88
C SER A 194 15.35 -7.20 7.00
N GLN A 195 15.47 -7.66 5.75
CA GLN A 195 16.51 -7.16 4.86
C GLN A 195 16.20 -5.77 4.30
N VAL A 196 14.94 -5.45 4.00
CA VAL A 196 14.55 -4.08 3.63
C VAL A 196 14.88 -3.12 4.77
N SER A 197 14.47 -3.44 6.00
CA SER A 197 14.75 -2.60 7.17
C SER A 197 16.25 -2.44 7.42
N SER A 198 17.04 -3.51 7.35
CA SER A 198 18.47 -3.43 7.63
C SER A 198 19.30 -2.79 6.51
N LYS A 199 18.93 -2.98 5.24
CA LYS A 199 19.72 -2.51 4.08
C LYS A 199 19.27 -1.15 3.56
N LEU A 200 18.01 -0.78 3.73
CA LEU A 200 17.40 0.37 3.05
C LEU A 200 16.70 1.36 4.00
N ALA A 201 16.85 1.23 5.32
CA ALA A 201 16.25 2.17 6.29
C ALA A 201 16.67 3.64 6.09
N THR A 202 17.81 3.90 5.47
CA THR A 202 18.30 5.27 5.21
C THR A 202 17.81 5.83 3.88
N VAL A 203 17.17 5.01 3.01
CA VAL A 203 16.71 5.46 1.70
C VAL A 203 15.45 6.31 1.85
N ALA A 204 15.62 7.59 1.57
CA ALA A 204 14.62 8.63 1.75
C ALA A 204 13.35 8.39 0.90
N GLY A 205 12.24 8.02 1.54
CA GLY A 205 10.94 7.78 0.88
C GLY A 205 10.90 6.50 0.06
N LEU A 206 11.72 5.53 0.44
CA LEU A 206 11.55 4.18 -0.02
C LEU A 206 10.15 3.68 0.34
N GLN A 207 9.49 3.10 -0.66
CA GLN A 207 8.36 2.20 -0.48
C GLN A 207 8.79 0.83 -0.99
N ALA A 208 8.78 -0.17 -0.12
CA ALA A 208 9.12 -1.54 -0.49
C ALA A 208 7.99 -2.47 -0.07
N SER A 209 7.54 -3.33 -0.98
CA SER A 209 6.49 -4.30 -0.71
C SER A 209 6.81 -5.64 -1.33
N ILE A 210 6.27 -6.69 -0.71
CA ILE A 210 6.18 -8.02 -1.29
C ILE A 210 4.70 -8.37 -1.44
N THR A 211 4.29 -8.76 -2.64
CA THR A 211 2.91 -9.16 -2.95
C THR A 211 2.86 -10.63 -3.28
N PHE A 212 1.96 -11.38 -2.64
CA PHE A 212 1.71 -12.79 -2.92
C PHE A 212 0.42 -12.93 -3.74
N GLN A 213 0.54 -13.06 -5.07
CA GLN A 213 -0.60 -13.18 -5.97
C GLN A 213 -0.96 -14.67 -6.16
N PRO A 214 -2.17 -15.11 -5.76
CA PRO A 214 -2.55 -16.51 -5.86
C PRO A 214 -2.80 -16.91 -7.31
N VAL A 215 -2.07 -17.93 -7.77
CA VAL A 215 -2.30 -18.62 -9.04
C VAL A 215 -2.98 -19.95 -8.75
N THR A 216 -4.31 -19.94 -8.84
CA THR A 216 -5.15 -21.07 -8.45
C THR A 216 -5.19 -22.16 -9.52
N LYS A 217 -5.57 -23.38 -9.12
CA LYS A 217 -5.80 -24.48 -10.06
C LYS A 217 -6.90 -24.16 -11.08
N SER A 218 -7.97 -23.46 -10.67
CA SER A 218 -9.05 -23.07 -11.58
C SER A 218 -8.60 -22.04 -12.61
N PHE A 219 -7.76 -21.08 -12.23
CA PHE A 219 -7.12 -20.15 -13.18
C PHE A 219 -6.27 -20.92 -14.20
N LEU A 220 -5.39 -21.81 -13.75
CA LEU A 220 -4.55 -22.59 -14.65
C LEU A 220 -5.37 -23.52 -15.55
N GLN A 221 -6.44 -24.13 -15.04
CA GLN A 221 -7.34 -24.95 -15.86
C GLN A 221 -7.97 -24.14 -16.99
N LYS A 222 -8.45 -22.92 -16.70
CA LYS A 222 -8.97 -22.03 -17.75
C LYS A 222 -7.91 -21.65 -18.79
N SER A 223 -6.66 -21.48 -18.38
CA SER A 223 -5.56 -21.28 -19.33
C SER A 223 -5.37 -22.51 -20.23
N VAL A 224 -5.38 -23.73 -19.67
CA VAL A 224 -5.26 -24.98 -20.43
C VAL A 224 -6.42 -25.13 -21.41
N ASP A 225 -7.66 -24.94 -20.95
CA ASP A 225 -8.88 -25.04 -21.77
C ASP A 225 -8.87 -24.03 -22.94
N SER A 226 -8.18 -22.90 -22.78
CA SER A 226 -8.04 -21.85 -23.81
C SER A 226 -6.84 -22.05 -24.75
N GLY A 227 -6.20 -23.23 -24.73
CA GLY A 227 -5.04 -23.55 -25.59
C GLY A 227 -3.67 -23.38 -24.92
N GLY A 228 -3.63 -23.11 -23.62
CA GLY A 228 -2.43 -22.98 -22.80
C GLY A 228 -1.73 -21.63 -22.91
N ASN A 229 -0.55 -21.53 -22.28
CA ASN A 229 0.28 -20.32 -22.28
C ASN A 229 1.77 -20.69 -22.42
N PRO A 230 2.64 -19.78 -22.91
CA PRO A 230 4.05 -20.08 -23.12
C PRO A 230 4.83 -20.40 -21.84
N GLN A 231 4.42 -19.85 -20.70
CA GLN A 231 5.09 -20.09 -19.41
C GLN A 231 4.93 -21.54 -18.96
N GLY A 232 3.87 -22.23 -19.42
CA GLY A 232 3.67 -23.67 -19.20
C GLY A 232 3.65 -24.04 -17.72
N VAL A 233 3.00 -23.21 -16.90
CA VAL A 233 2.88 -23.41 -15.46
C VAL A 233 2.22 -24.75 -15.14
N ASP A 234 2.87 -25.55 -14.29
CA ASP A 234 2.45 -26.92 -13.98
C ASP A 234 1.19 -26.95 -13.11
N ILE A 235 0.04 -27.24 -13.73
CA ILE A 235 -1.25 -27.35 -13.05
C ILE A 235 -1.30 -28.46 -12.00
N LEU A 236 -0.46 -29.50 -12.11
CA LEU A 236 -0.46 -30.62 -11.15
C LEU A 236 0.17 -30.22 -9.81
N ARG A 237 1.01 -29.18 -9.80
CA ARG A 237 1.65 -28.62 -8.61
C ARG A 237 0.94 -27.37 -8.06
N ALA A 238 -0.15 -26.93 -8.71
CA ALA A 238 -0.96 -25.82 -8.24
C ALA A 238 -1.60 -26.13 -6.87
N PRO A 239 -1.89 -25.10 -6.04
CA PRO A 239 -1.75 -23.67 -6.32
C PRO A 239 -0.33 -23.12 -6.09
N PHE A 240 -0.06 -21.97 -6.71
CA PHE A 240 1.18 -21.22 -6.54
C PHE A 240 0.93 -19.81 -6.01
N PHE A 241 1.97 -19.20 -5.45
CA PHE A 241 2.10 -17.75 -5.42
C PHE A 241 3.06 -17.30 -6.51
N TRP A 242 2.60 -16.38 -7.35
CA TRP A 242 3.48 -15.46 -8.05
C TRP A 242 3.74 -14.29 -7.10
N GLN A 243 5.01 -14.13 -6.76
CA GLN A 243 5.49 -13.14 -5.81
C GLN A 243 6.14 -11.97 -6.54
N VAL A 244 5.88 -10.76 -6.06
CA VAL A 244 6.43 -9.53 -6.62
C VAL A 244 7.04 -8.73 -5.49
N LEU A 245 8.34 -8.49 -5.58
CA LEU A 245 9.03 -7.54 -4.74
C LEU A 245 9.10 -6.23 -5.53
N ASN A 246 8.46 -5.20 -5.00
CA ASN A 246 8.49 -3.85 -5.54
C ASN A 246 9.31 -2.96 -4.60
N PHE A 247 10.22 -2.20 -5.18
CA PHE A 247 10.92 -1.12 -4.49
C PHE A 247 10.74 0.16 -5.31
N THR A 248 10.24 1.20 -4.67
CA THR A 248 10.01 2.53 -5.25
C THR A 248 10.75 3.57 -4.41
N TRP A 249 11.50 4.48 -5.02
CA TRP A 249 12.27 5.51 -4.32
C TRP A 249 12.35 6.82 -5.13
N ASN A 250 12.87 7.86 -4.49
CA ASN A 250 12.83 9.22 -5.04
C ASN A 250 14.12 9.64 -5.76
N LEU A 251 15.28 9.40 -5.16
CA LEU A 251 16.53 10.02 -5.58
C LEU A 251 17.38 9.09 -6.45
N ALA A 252 17.90 9.62 -7.56
CA ALA A 252 18.79 8.87 -8.44
C ALA A 252 20.10 8.43 -7.77
N SER A 253 20.54 9.15 -6.73
CA SER A 253 21.71 8.80 -5.93
C SER A 253 21.57 7.45 -5.23
N ASP A 254 20.34 6.98 -5.01
CA ASP A 254 20.05 5.73 -4.29
C ASP A 254 19.91 4.52 -5.23
N ASP A 255 20.01 4.72 -6.54
CA ASP A 255 19.76 3.68 -7.56
C ASP A 255 20.58 2.41 -7.37
N SER A 256 21.89 2.59 -7.23
CA SER A 256 22.81 1.46 -7.07
C SER A 256 22.54 0.72 -5.76
N THR A 257 22.26 1.45 -4.69
CA THR A 257 21.94 0.91 -3.36
C THR A 257 20.65 0.09 -3.40
N VAL A 258 19.56 0.65 -3.93
CA VAL A 258 18.26 -0.03 -3.96
C VAL A 258 18.28 -1.23 -4.92
N GLN A 259 18.89 -1.10 -6.10
CA GLN A 259 19.00 -2.20 -7.06
C GLN A 259 19.84 -3.36 -6.52
N ALA A 260 20.99 -3.07 -5.90
CA ALA A 260 21.84 -4.09 -5.31
C ALA A 260 21.13 -4.80 -4.14
N ALA A 261 20.41 -4.06 -3.29
CA ALA A 261 19.61 -4.65 -2.23
C ALA A 261 18.49 -5.54 -2.77
N ALA A 262 17.76 -5.09 -3.80
CA ALA A 262 16.71 -5.88 -4.44
C ALA A 262 17.25 -7.21 -5.01
N ASP A 263 18.44 -7.20 -5.61
CA ASP A 263 19.11 -8.41 -6.10
C ASP A 263 19.50 -9.36 -4.98
N VAL A 264 20.11 -8.86 -3.91
CA VAL A 264 20.51 -9.66 -2.75
C VAL A 264 19.29 -10.28 -2.06
N ILE A 265 18.26 -9.49 -1.79
CA ILE A 265 17.01 -9.94 -1.15
C ILE A 265 16.36 -11.03 -1.99
N THR A 266 16.27 -10.83 -3.31
CA THR A 266 15.70 -11.80 -4.24
C THR A 266 16.51 -13.10 -4.29
N ALA A 267 17.84 -13.01 -4.27
CA ALA A 267 18.72 -14.18 -4.28
C ALA A 267 18.60 -14.99 -2.98
N ASP A 268 18.52 -14.33 -1.83
CA ASP A 268 18.38 -14.99 -0.53
C ASP A 268 17.01 -15.68 -0.40
N ILE A 269 15.92 -15.02 -0.81
CA ILE A 269 14.59 -15.65 -0.83
C ILE A 269 14.57 -16.85 -1.78
N ASN A 270 15.15 -16.75 -2.99
CA ASN A 270 15.26 -17.88 -3.89
C ASN A 270 16.02 -19.07 -3.27
N ARG A 271 17.09 -18.79 -2.51
CA ARG A 271 17.86 -19.84 -1.82
C ARG A 271 17.00 -20.57 -0.77
N ILE A 272 16.19 -19.82 -0.01
CA ILE A 272 15.25 -20.38 0.97
C ILE A 272 14.22 -21.28 0.29
N LEU A 273 13.55 -20.76 -0.75
CA LEU A 273 12.54 -21.50 -1.49
C LEU A 273 13.10 -22.76 -2.16
N ALA A 274 14.32 -22.70 -2.69
CA ALA A 274 14.97 -23.83 -3.34
C ALA A 274 15.33 -24.94 -2.34
N LYS A 275 15.87 -24.59 -1.17
CA LYS A 275 16.31 -25.56 -0.15
C LYS A 275 15.19 -26.50 0.30
N LYS A 276 13.95 -26.02 0.31
CA LYS A 276 12.76 -26.77 0.76
C LYS A 276 11.88 -27.24 -0.40
N SER A 277 12.36 -27.15 -1.64
CA SER A 277 11.61 -27.53 -2.85
C SER A 277 10.28 -26.77 -3.03
N TYR A 278 10.18 -25.56 -2.48
CA TYR A 278 9.01 -24.70 -2.63
C TYR A 278 9.01 -23.93 -3.94
N SER A 279 10.17 -23.75 -4.58
CA SER A 279 10.27 -23.00 -5.82
C SER A 279 9.35 -23.53 -6.92
N ALA A 280 8.63 -22.61 -7.55
CA ALA A 280 8.03 -22.81 -8.86
C ALA A 280 8.95 -22.19 -9.91
N THR A 281 9.02 -22.81 -11.08
CA THR A 281 10.05 -22.49 -12.09
C THR A 281 9.66 -21.36 -13.03
N TYR A 282 8.44 -20.80 -12.96
CA TYR A 282 7.99 -19.77 -13.88
C TYR A 282 8.18 -18.37 -13.32
N LEU A 283 8.49 -17.40 -14.19
CA LEU A 283 8.58 -15.98 -13.85
C LEU A 283 7.59 -15.18 -14.72
N TYR A 284 6.78 -14.32 -14.10
CA TYR A 284 5.89 -13.45 -14.87
C TYR A 284 6.67 -12.27 -15.45
N MET A 285 6.63 -12.14 -16.78
CA MET A 285 7.49 -11.21 -17.49
C MET A 285 7.26 -9.74 -17.13
N ASN A 286 6.01 -9.28 -16.93
CA ASN A 286 5.78 -7.85 -16.67
C ASN A 286 6.36 -7.39 -15.32
N ASP A 287 6.55 -8.31 -14.38
CA ASP A 287 7.03 -8.02 -13.03
C ASP A 287 8.48 -8.49 -12.83
N ALA A 288 9.10 -9.00 -13.88
CA ALA A 288 10.48 -9.41 -13.84
C ALA A 288 11.42 -8.19 -13.85
N GLY A 289 12.49 -8.29 -13.09
CA GLY A 289 13.57 -7.33 -13.09
C GLY A 289 14.59 -7.58 -14.19
N LYS A 290 15.36 -6.54 -14.54
CA LYS A 290 16.55 -6.69 -15.38
C LYS A 290 17.46 -7.79 -14.81
N GLY A 291 17.94 -8.68 -15.68
CA GLY A 291 18.80 -9.80 -15.29
C GLY A 291 18.06 -11.09 -14.92
N GLN A 292 16.74 -11.05 -14.71
CA GLN A 292 15.97 -12.27 -14.48
C GLN A 292 15.79 -13.08 -15.78
N ARG A 293 16.07 -14.38 -15.70
CA ARG A 293 16.06 -15.32 -16.83
C ARG A 293 14.64 -15.81 -17.16
N VAL A 294 13.79 -14.90 -17.63
CA VAL A 294 12.34 -15.16 -17.84
C VAL A 294 12.10 -16.31 -18.83
N PHE A 295 12.69 -16.28 -20.02
CA PHE A 295 12.43 -17.32 -21.03
C PHE A 295 13.06 -18.67 -20.69
N GLN A 296 14.18 -18.69 -19.98
CA GLN A 296 14.81 -19.93 -19.50
C GLN A 296 13.99 -20.60 -18.39
N SER A 297 13.05 -19.86 -17.78
CA SER A 297 12.09 -20.37 -16.81
C SER A 297 10.97 -21.20 -17.48
N TYR A 298 10.80 -21.09 -18.79
CA TYR A 298 9.74 -21.77 -19.53
C TYR A 298 10.13 -23.20 -19.91
N PRO A 299 9.16 -24.12 -20.11
CA PRO A 299 9.44 -25.45 -20.63
C PRO A 299 10.23 -25.41 -21.94
N ALA A 300 11.23 -26.27 -22.08
CA ALA A 300 12.14 -26.27 -23.23
C ALA A 300 11.43 -26.36 -24.58
N ALA A 301 10.34 -27.14 -24.65
CA ALA A 301 9.50 -27.26 -25.86
C ALA A 301 8.81 -25.92 -26.21
N ASN A 302 8.29 -25.21 -25.20
CA ASN A 302 7.66 -23.90 -25.38
C ASN A 302 8.69 -22.85 -25.81
N LEU A 303 9.87 -22.82 -25.18
CA LEU A 303 10.96 -21.93 -25.56
C LEU A 303 11.40 -22.18 -27.01
N ARG A 304 11.56 -23.44 -27.41
CA ARG A 304 11.86 -23.80 -28.80
C ARG A 304 10.78 -23.29 -29.76
N LYS A 305 9.50 -23.48 -29.42
CA LYS A 305 8.37 -22.99 -30.23
C LYS A 305 8.40 -21.46 -30.37
N LEU A 306 8.68 -20.72 -29.30
CA LEU A 306 8.81 -19.26 -29.36
C LEU A 306 9.99 -18.81 -30.23
N LYS A 307 11.14 -19.50 -30.17
CA LYS A 307 12.28 -19.22 -31.06
C LYS A 307 11.92 -19.44 -32.53
N LEU A 308 11.16 -20.49 -32.84
CA LEU A 308 10.65 -20.75 -34.21
C LEU A 308 9.67 -19.66 -34.66
N ILE A 309 8.74 -19.23 -33.80
CA ILE A 309 7.82 -18.13 -34.08
C ILE A 309 8.61 -16.85 -34.39
N ARG A 310 9.60 -16.50 -33.57
CA ARG A 310 10.47 -15.35 -33.83
C ARG A 310 11.19 -15.49 -35.17
N ALA A 311 11.78 -16.64 -35.48
CA ALA A 311 12.47 -16.84 -36.75
C ALA A 311 11.54 -16.71 -37.97
N LYS A 312 10.29 -17.15 -37.85
CA LYS A 312 9.28 -17.05 -38.91
C LYS A 312 8.81 -15.62 -39.15
N TYR A 313 8.53 -14.87 -38.09
CA TYR A 313 7.87 -13.55 -38.18
C TYR A 313 8.84 -12.36 -38.04
N ASP A 314 10.05 -12.57 -37.51
CA ASP A 314 11.13 -11.59 -37.43
C ASP A 314 12.44 -12.16 -38.04
N PRO A 315 12.43 -12.57 -39.32
CA PRO A 315 13.58 -13.22 -39.97
C PRO A 315 14.79 -12.28 -40.07
N LEU A 316 14.55 -10.98 -40.21
CA LEU A 316 15.57 -9.93 -40.26
C LEU A 316 16.00 -9.43 -38.87
N LYS A 317 15.45 -9.99 -37.79
CA LYS A 317 15.75 -9.59 -36.41
C LYS A 317 15.51 -8.09 -36.14
N ILE A 318 14.54 -7.48 -36.80
CA ILE A 318 14.16 -6.07 -36.59
C ILE A 318 13.71 -5.86 -35.14
N TYR A 319 12.74 -6.66 -34.66
CA TYR A 319 12.27 -6.57 -33.27
C TYR A 319 13.26 -7.14 -32.27
N THR A 320 14.11 -8.06 -32.71
CA THR A 320 15.16 -8.62 -31.84
C THR A 320 16.26 -7.58 -31.57
N ASN A 321 16.73 -6.89 -32.60
CA ASN A 321 17.93 -6.03 -32.52
C ASN A 321 17.61 -4.54 -32.32
N LEU A 322 16.52 -4.03 -32.92
CA LEU A 322 16.21 -2.60 -32.92
C LEU A 322 15.28 -2.18 -31.77
N LEU A 323 14.47 -3.10 -31.24
CA LEU A 323 13.69 -2.84 -30.03
C LEU A 323 14.64 -2.91 -28.81
N VAL A 324 14.91 -1.77 -28.19
CA VAL A 324 15.91 -1.64 -27.11
C VAL A 324 15.52 -2.38 -25.82
N GLY A 325 14.23 -2.49 -25.53
CA GLY A 325 13.71 -3.02 -24.26
C GLY A 325 13.16 -4.45 -24.31
N GLY A 326 12.84 -4.97 -23.12
CA GLY A 326 12.21 -6.27 -22.91
C GLY A 326 13.16 -7.46 -23.03
N TRP A 327 12.74 -8.60 -22.48
CA TRP A 327 13.45 -9.86 -22.66
C TRP A 327 13.37 -10.29 -24.13
N LYS A 328 14.48 -10.73 -24.69
CA LYS A 328 14.51 -11.31 -26.03
C LYS A 328 14.53 -12.82 -25.94
N VAL A 329 13.59 -13.47 -26.62
CA VAL A 329 13.60 -14.94 -26.75
C VAL A 329 14.83 -15.44 -27.52
N ALA A 330 15.45 -14.57 -28.31
CA ALA A 330 16.68 -14.89 -29.04
C ALA A 330 17.88 -15.08 -28.11
N ASP A 331 17.91 -14.36 -26.98
CA ASP A 331 19.01 -14.36 -26.01
C ASP A 331 18.83 -15.46 -24.95
N ALA A 332 17.72 -16.20 -25.03
CA ALA A 332 17.31 -17.20 -24.07
C ALA A 332 18.10 -18.50 -24.16
#